data_AF-A0A924HJ54-F1
#
_entry.id   AF-A0A924HJ54-F1
#
_cell.length_a   1.000
_cell.length_b   1.000
_cell.length_c   1.000
_cell.angle_alpha   90.00
_cell.angle_beta   90.00
_cell.angle_gamma   90.00
#
_symmetry.space_group_name_H-M   'P 1'
#
loop_
_entity.id
_entity.type
_entity.pdbx_description
1 polymer ?
#
loop_
_entity_poly.entity_id
_entity_poly.type
_entity_poly.pdbx_seq_one_letter_code
_entity_poly.pdbx_strand_id
1 'polypeptide(L)'
;MKIQKNISIWMDHENAQFIDLNAKDKSHFITSKFTSETKEEALNRSESIMYNKRQQMQEAYYKEIANEILKYDHVLLFGPTNAKTELHNYMSKDLHFKDIKIDVETADKMTDNEKDAFVRDHFEKQLS
;
A
#
# COMPACT_ATOMS: atom_id res chain seq x y z
N MET A 1 20.84 -18.26 -9.44
CA MET A 1 19.38 -18.10 -9.21
C MET A 1 19.20 -16.74 -8.57
N LYS A 2 18.45 -15.82 -9.19
CA LYS A 2 18.22 -14.50 -8.60
C LYS A 2 17.24 -14.69 -7.43
N ILE A 3 17.58 -14.18 -6.25
CA ILE A 3 16.67 -14.20 -5.10
C ILE A 3 15.53 -13.23 -5.44
N GLN A 4 14.29 -13.73 -5.42
CA GLN A 4 13.10 -12.91 -5.64
C GLN A 4 12.94 -11.92 -4.48
N LYS A 5 12.75 -10.64 -4.78
CA LYS A 5 12.51 -9.61 -3.78
C LYS A 5 11.01 -9.50 -3.49
N ASN A 6 10.61 -9.96 -2.32
CA ASN A 6 9.21 -10.00 -1.90
C ASN A 6 8.95 -8.91 -0.87
N ILE A 7 7.77 -8.29 -0.93
CA ILE A 7 7.32 -7.33 0.07
C ILE A 7 5.81 -7.46 0.29
N SER A 8 5.36 -7.20 1.51
CA SER A 8 3.94 -7.07 1.82
C SER A 8 3.61 -5.67 2.27
N ILE A 9 2.42 -5.20 1.91
CA ILE A 9 1.96 -3.86 2.23
C ILE A 9 0.59 -3.97 2.88
N TRP A 10 0.54 -3.80 4.21
CA TRP A 10 -0.73 -3.65 4.92
C TRP A 10 -1.15 -2.19 4.83
N MET A 11 -2.30 -1.89 4.24
CA MET A 11 -2.69 -0.51 3.98
C MET A 11 -4.18 -0.21 4.12
N ASP A 12 -4.45 1.05 4.44
CA ASP A 12 -5.74 1.72 4.29
C ASP A 12 -5.56 3.04 3.53
N HIS A 13 -6.53 3.96 3.64
CA HIS A 13 -6.46 5.27 2.96
C HIS A 13 -5.57 6.28 3.69
N GLU A 14 -5.04 5.94 4.86
CA GLU A 14 -4.22 6.82 5.70
C GLU A 14 -2.79 6.31 5.86
N ASN A 15 -2.57 5.00 5.99
CA ASN A 15 -1.26 4.42 6.30
C ASN A 15 -1.00 3.16 5.46
N ALA A 16 0.24 3.02 5.00
CA ALA A 16 0.75 1.82 4.33
C ALA A 16 2.00 1.36 5.06
N GLN A 17 1.95 0.17 5.64
CA GLN A 17 3.06 -0.49 6.30
C GLN A 17 3.69 -1.51 5.36
N PHE A 18 4.94 -1.27 4.99
CA PHE A 18 5.76 -2.20 4.24
C PHE A 18 6.36 -3.20 5.22
N ILE A 19 6.20 -4.49 4.96
CA ILE A 19 6.62 -5.60 5.85
C ILE A 19 7.49 -6.55 5.03
N ASP A 20 8.76 -6.64 5.40
CA ASP A 20 9.73 -7.60 4.86
C ASP A 20 10.21 -8.51 5.99
N LEU A 21 9.74 -9.76 5.98
CA LEU A 21 10.10 -10.74 7.02
C LEU A 21 11.56 -11.22 6.94
N ASN A 22 12.24 -10.98 5.81
CA ASN A 22 13.62 -11.38 5.60
C ASN A 22 14.63 -10.25 5.86
N ALA A 23 14.16 -9.01 5.97
CA ALA A 23 15.00 -7.85 6.23
C ALA A 23 15.37 -7.71 7.70
N LYS A 24 16.51 -7.06 7.94
CA LYS A 24 16.98 -6.70 9.29
C LYS A 24 16.07 -5.63 9.93
N ASP A 25 15.63 -4.67 9.12
CA ASP A 25 14.60 -3.69 9.46
C ASP A 25 13.26 -4.18 8.88
N LYS A 26 12.45 -4.81 9.74
CA LYS A 26 11.27 -5.58 9.33
C LYS A 26 10.17 -4.75 8.65
N SER A 27 10.09 -3.44 8.94
CA SER A 27 9.01 -2.63 8.40
C SER A 27 9.29 -1.13 8.37
N HIS A 28 8.66 -0.43 7.42
CA HIS A 28 8.56 1.03 7.40
C HIS A 28 7.16 1.47 6.95
N PHE A 29 6.84 2.76 7.10
CA PHE A 29 5.51 3.30 6.80
C PHE A 29 5.57 4.44 5.79
N ILE A 30 4.53 4.51 4.95
CA ILE A 30 4.16 5.71 4.20
C ILE A 30 2.78 6.14 4.70
N THR A 31 2.65 7.40 5.09
CA THR A 31 1.40 7.97 5.61
C THR A 31 0.87 9.03 4.65
N SER A 32 -0.43 9.01 4.42
CA SER A 32 -1.12 10.02 3.63
C SER A 32 -0.96 11.39 4.26
N LYS A 33 -0.63 12.39 3.45
CA LYS A 33 -0.49 13.77 3.92
C LYS A 33 -1.84 14.44 4.19
N PHE A 34 -2.96 13.77 3.86
CA PHE A 34 -4.31 14.31 4.07
C PHE A 34 -4.70 14.20 5.55
N THR A 35 -4.23 15.16 6.34
CA THR A 35 -4.50 15.28 7.79
C THR A 35 -5.82 16.00 8.08
N SER A 36 -6.31 15.87 9.31
CA SER A 36 -7.47 16.62 9.82
C SER A 36 -7.34 18.14 9.63
N GLU A 37 -6.13 18.68 9.74
CA GLU A 37 -5.84 20.11 9.55
C GLU A 37 -5.99 20.52 8.08
N THR A 38 -5.45 19.75 7.13
CA THR A 38 -5.67 20.01 5.69
C THR A 38 -7.13 19.89 5.26
N LYS A 39 -7.93 19.11 6.00
CA LYS A 39 -9.38 18.97 5.84
C LYS A 39 -10.13 20.20 6.34
N GLU A 40 -9.80 20.73 7.53
CA GLU A 40 -10.41 21.97 8.06
C GLU A 40 -10.14 23.18 7.16
N GLU A 41 -8.90 23.35 6.70
CA GLU A 41 -8.55 24.45 5.79
C GLU A 41 -9.34 24.42 4.48
N ALA A 42 -9.61 23.21 3.95
CA ALA A 42 -10.35 23.03 2.71
C ALA A 42 -11.86 23.24 2.90
N LEU A 43 -12.41 22.77 4.02
CA LEU A 43 -13.81 22.96 4.40
C LEU A 43 -14.17 24.45 4.49
N ASN A 44 -13.26 25.27 5.00
CA ASN A 44 -13.45 26.72 5.09
C ASN A 44 -13.54 27.45 3.73
N ARG A 45 -13.22 26.78 2.60
CA ARG A 45 -13.18 27.39 1.26
C ARG A 45 -14.30 26.93 0.33
N SER A 46 -14.60 25.64 0.23
CA SER A 46 -15.80 25.04 -0.43
C SER A 46 -15.66 23.52 -0.59
N GLU A 47 -16.79 22.83 -0.81
CA GLU A 47 -16.83 21.37 -1.05
C GLU A 47 -16.07 20.92 -2.30
N SER A 48 -16.13 21.68 -3.41
CA SER A 48 -15.44 21.33 -4.66
C SER A 48 -13.92 21.41 -4.52
N ILE A 49 -13.42 22.43 -3.80
CA ILE A 49 -11.99 22.58 -3.49
C ILE A 49 -11.53 21.44 -2.59
N MET A 50 -12.34 21.06 -1.59
CA MET A 50 -12.06 19.93 -0.72
C MET A 50 -11.97 18.60 -1.47
N TYR A 51 -12.91 18.35 -2.40
CA TYR A 51 -12.89 17.14 -3.22
C TYR A 51 -11.61 17.06 -4.06
N ASN A 52 -11.26 18.14 -4.77
CA ASN A 52 -10.05 18.19 -5.59
C ASN A 52 -8.77 17.99 -4.77
N LYS A 53 -8.66 18.66 -3.61
CA LYS A 53 -7.49 18.53 -2.72
C LYS A 53 -7.36 17.10 -2.20
N ARG A 54 -8.46 16.45 -1.82
CA ARG A 54 -8.45 15.04 -1.40
C ARG A 54 -7.95 14.13 -2.51
N GLN A 55 -8.45 14.29 -3.74
CA GLN A 55 -8.04 13.47 -4.88
C GLN A 55 -6.54 13.63 -5.17
N GLN A 56 -6.03 14.87 -5.20
CA GLN A 56 -4.60 15.12 -5.42
C GLN A 56 -3.72 14.48 -4.34
N MET A 57 -4.14 14.55 -3.08
CA MET A 57 -3.36 13.98 -1.98
C MET A 57 -3.42 12.44 -1.96
N GLN A 58 -4.56 11.86 -2.33
CA GLN A 58 -4.70 10.42 -2.51
C GLN A 58 -3.80 9.92 -3.65
N GLU A 59 -3.78 10.64 -4.77
CA GLU A 59 -2.91 10.32 -5.90
C GLU A 59 -1.43 10.42 -5.51
N ALA A 60 -1.04 11.46 -4.77
CA ALA A 60 0.33 11.60 -4.26
C ALA A 60 0.73 10.44 -3.34
N TYR A 61 -0.18 10.02 -2.46
CA TYR A 61 0.02 8.88 -1.56
C TYR A 61 0.22 7.57 -2.33
N TYR A 62 -0.64 7.28 -3.31
CA TYR A 62 -0.49 6.09 -4.17
C TYR A 62 0.76 6.13 -5.03
N LYS A 63 1.13 7.31 -5.54
CA LYS A 63 2.36 7.48 -6.31
C LYS A 63 3.60 7.18 -5.46
N GLU A 64 3.61 7.60 -4.19
CA GLU A 64 4.72 7.35 -3.28
C GLU A 64 4.88 5.84 -3.00
N ILE A 65 3.78 5.15 -2.72
CA ILE A 65 3.77 3.69 -2.53
C ILE A 65 4.20 2.95 -3.81
N ALA A 66 3.65 3.36 -4.97
CA ALA A 66 3.95 2.73 -6.25
C ALA A 66 5.45 2.85 -6.63
N ASN A 67 6.08 3.99 -6.33
CA ASN A 67 7.52 4.17 -6.56
C ASN A 67 8.38 3.23 -5.70
N GLU A 68 7.96 2.94 -4.47
CA GLU A 68 8.64 1.96 -3.61
C GLU A 68 8.46 0.53 -4.13
N ILE A 69 7.26 0.19 -4.64
CA ILE A 69 6.95 -1.13 -5.21
C ILE A 69 7.87 -1.51 -6.37
N LEU A 70 8.35 -0.56 -7.18
CA LEU A 70 9.26 -0.80 -8.30
C LEU A 70 10.59 -1.47 -7.91
N LYS A 71 10.93 -1.52 -6.62
CA LYS A 71 12.16 -2.16 -6.11
C LYS A 71 12.02 -3.67 -5.93
N TYR A 72 10.81 -4.21 -6.07
CA TYR A 72 10.44 -5.58 -5.72
C TYR A 72 9.91 -6.36 -6.93
N ASP A 73 10.03 -7.68 -6.87
CA ASP A 73 9.59 -8.59 -7.92
C ASP A 73 8.18 -9.16 -7.63
N HIS A 74 7.81 -9.27 -6.34
CA HIS A 74 6.49 -9.76 -5.90
C HIS A 74 5.98 -8.96 -4.70
N VAL A 75 4.78 -8.42 -4.83
CA VAL A 75 4.12 -7.58 -3.82
C VAL A 75 2.78 -8.20 -3.40
N LEU A 76 2.55 -8.29 -2.09
CA LEU A 76 1.23 -8.56 -1.52
C LEU A 76 0.62 -7.25 -1.00
N LEU A 77 -0.52 -6.84 -1.55
CA LEU A 77 -1.32 -5.73 -1.04
C LEU A 77 -2.48 -6.28 -0.19
N PHE A 78 -2.56 -5.88 1.08
CA PHE A 78 -3.62 -6.35 1.97
C PHE A 78 -4.07 -5.29 2.96
N GLY A 79 -5.22 -5.51 3.60
CA GLY A 79 -5.76 -4.59 4.61
C GLY A 79 -7.28 -4.43 4.60
N PRO A 80 -7.82 -3.63 5.54
CA PRO A 80 -9.25 -3.60 5.88
C PRO A 80 -10.10 -2.76 4.93
N THR A 81 -9.52 -1.87 4.14
CA THR A 81 -10.26 -0.99 3.23
C THR A 81 -9.98 -1.31 1.76
N ASN A 82 -10.66 -0.63 0.85
CA ASN A 82 -10.46 -0.81 -0.59
C ASN A 82 -9.18 -0.12 -1.13
N ALA A 83 -8.39 0.55 -0.27
CA ALA A 83 -7.21 1.29 -0.70
C ALA A 83 -6.20 0.42 -1.48
N LYS A 84 -6.03 -0.84 -1.08
CA LYS A 84 -5.23 -1.86 -1.79
C LYS A 84 -5.70 -2.10 -3.23
N THR A 85 -7.02 -2.18 -3.45
CA THR A 85 -7.62 -2.41 -4.76
C THR A 85 -7.53 -1.16 -5.62
N GLU A 86 -7.73 0.01 -5.02
CA GLU A 86 -7.55 1.31 -5.67
C GLU A 86 -6.10 1.50 -6.15
N LEU A 87 -5.12 1.20 -5.29
CA LEU A 87 -3.70 1.24 -5.63
C LEU A 87 -3.34 0.23 -6.74
N HIS A 88 -3.83 -1.00 -6.65
CA HIS A 88 -3.64 -2.00 -7.71
C HIS A 88 -4.18 -1.49 -9.06
N ASN A 89 -5.40 -0.94 -9.07
CA ASN A 89 -6.00 -0.37 -10.28
C ASN A 89 -5.21 0.84 -10.80
N TYR A 90 -4.66 1.68 -9.91
CA TYR A 90 -3.78 2.78 -10.27
C TYR A 90 -2.52 2.27 -11.00
N MET A 91 -1.84 1.24 -10.47
CA MET A 91 -0.63 0.67 -11.07
C MET A 91 -0.89 -0.17 -12.32
N SER A 92 -2.05 -0.83 -12.42
CA SER A 92 -2.40 -1.69 -13.57
C SER A 92 -2.43 -0.96 -14.92
N LYS A 93 -2.52 0.37 -14.89
CA LYS A 93 -2.51 1.23 -16.07
C LYS A 93 -1.10 1.60 -16.53
N ASP A 94 -0.08 1.30 -15.74
CA ASP A 94 1.30 1.68 -15.98
C ASP A 94 2.16 0.44 -16.29
N LEU A 95 2.81 0.46 -17.46
CA LEU A 95 3.63 -0.63 -17.97
C LEU A 95 4.88 -0.90 -17.13
N HIS A 96 5.31 0.03 -16.27
CA HIS A 96 6.46 -0.20 -15.37
C HIS A 96 6.18 -1.32 -14.36
N PHE A 97 4.91 -1.63 -14.07
CA PHE A 97 4.51 -2.66 -13.10
C PHE A 97 4.21 -4.01 -13.76
N LYS A 98 4.31 -4.13 -15.10
CA LYS A 98 3.89 -5.32 -15.84
C LYS A 98 4.63 -6.61 -15.44
N ASP A 99 5.89 -6.46 -15.00
CA ASP A 99 6.78 -7.57 -14.66
C ASP A 99 6.79 -7.85 -13.14
N ILE A 100 6.03 -7.07 -12.36
CA ILE A 100 5.89 -7.24 -10.90
C ILE A 100 4.65 -8.09 -10.65
N LYS A 101 4.81 -9.20 -9.93
CA LYS A 101 3.65 -9.99 -9.47
C LYS A 101 2.97 -9.22 -8.33
N ILE A 102 1.68 -8.95 -8.46
CA ILE A 102 0.93 -8.23 -7.42
C ILE A 102 -0.29 -9.06 -7.02
N ASP A 103 -0.29 -9.52 -5.78
CA ASP A 103 -1.43 -10.20 -5.16
C ASP A 103 -2.21 -9.20 -4.30
N VAL A 104 -3.54 -9.27 -4.32
CA VAL A 104 -4.41 -8.38 -3.55
C VAL A 104 -5.33 -9.22 -2.69
N GLU A 105 -5.22 -9.08 -1.36
CA GLU A 105 -6.01 -9.85 -0.41
C GLU A 105 -6.75 -8.95 0.59
N THR A 106 -7.94 -9.37 0.99
CA THR A 106 -8.69 -8.67 2.04
C THR A 106 -8.29 -9.24 3.40
N ALA A 107 -8.03 -8.35 4.35
CA ALA A 107 -7.72 -8.70 5.72
C ALA A 107 -8.38 -7.70 6.66
N ASP A 108 -8.87 -8.16 7.80
CA ASP A 108 -9.44 -7.27 8.82
C ASP A 108 -8.35 -6.42 9.50
N LYS A 109 -8.74 -5.65 10.51
CA LYS A 109 -7.77 -5.01 11.41
C LYS A 109 -6.92 -6.09 12.08
N MET A 110 -5.61 -5.93 12.01
CA MET A 110 -4.63 -6.91 12.51
C MET A 110 -3.60 -6.23 13.40
N THR A 111 -3.18 -6.93 14.44
CA THR A 111 -1.96 -6.65 15.21
C THR A 111 -0.71 -6.96 14.37
N ASP A 112 0.45 -6.48 14.79
CA ASP A 112 1.69 -6.71 14.03
C ASP A 112 2.04 -8.21 13.91
N ASN A 113 1.78 -9.00 14.97
CA ASN A 113 1.96 -10.46 14.92
C ASN A 113 1.01 -11.15 13.94
N GLU A 114 -0.23 -10.67 13.84
CA GLU A 114 -1.23 -11.19 12.89
C GLU A 114 -0.84 -10.84 11.45
N LYS A 115 -0.32 -9.62 11.22
CA LYS A 115 0.23 -9.24 9.90
C LYS A 115 1.40 -10.13 9.53
N ASP A 116 2.37 -10.33 10.43
CA ASP A 116 3.52 -11.21 10.18
C ASP A 116 3.10 -12.66 9.86
N ALA A 117 2.09 -13.17 10.57
CA ALA A 117 1.54 -14.50 10.31
C ALA A 117 0.84 -14.59 8.95
N PHE A 118 0.06 -13.56 8.59
CA PHE A 118 -0.61 -13.47 7.30
C PHE A 118 0.37 -13.44 6.13
N VAL A 119 1.41 -12.61 6.25
CA VAL A 119 2.49 -12.50 5.25
C VAL A 119 3.21 -13.84 5.07
N ARG A 120 3.54 -14.51 6.18
CA ARG A 120 4.20 -15.83 6.13
C ARG A 120 3.32 -16.87 5.44
N ASP A 121 2.06 -16.98 5.85
CA ASP A 121 1.11 -17.94 5.26
C ASP A 121 0.92 -17.73 3.76
N HIS A 122 0.85 -16.46 3.31
CA HIS A 122 0.75 -16.13 1.89
C HIS A 122 1.96 -16.64 1.08
N PHE A 123 3.20 -16.36 1.52
CA PHE A 123 4.39 -16.76 0.77
C PHE A 123 4.77 -18.23 0.94
N GLU A 124 4.46 -18.87 2.07
CA GLU A 124 4.68 -20.31 2.25
C GLU A 124 3.78 -21.14 1.32
N LYS A 125 2.52 -20.74 1.12
CA LYS A 125 1.59 -21.38 0.17
C LYS A 125 2.05 -21.30 -1.29
N GLN A 126 2.91 -20.36 -1.64
CA GLN A 126 3.45 -20.21 -3.00
C GLN A 126 4.71 -21.04 -3.24
N LEU A 127 5.30 -21.61 -2.19
CA LEU A 127 6.50 -22.47 -2.25
C LEU A 127 6.17 -23.96 -2.25
N SER A 128 4.93 -24.35 -1.95
CA SER A 128 4.41 -25.72 -1.96
C SER A 128 3.78 -26.11 -3.30
#